data_AF-A0A930T350-F1
#
_entry.id   AF-A0A930T350-F1
#
_cell.length_a   1.000
_cell.length_b   1.000
_cell.length_c   1.000
_cell.angle_alpha   90.00
_cell.angle_beta   90.00
_cell.angle_gamma   90.00
#
_symmetry.space_group_name_H-M   'P 1'
#
loop_
_entity.id
_entity.type
_entity.pdbx_description
1 polymer ?
#
loop_
_entity_poly.entity_id
_entity_poly.type
_entity_poly.pdbx_seq_one_letter_code
_entity_poly.pdbx_strand_id
1 'polypeptide(L)'
;MEKLTHYQNIVKNILTEYERISAQVSDPDIDEVLMFDERRSQYLWFNIGWKNERRVKEISVYIPIKNEKIYIEEDWTEDGIANDLLTDVTQK
;
A
#
# COMPACT_ATOMS: atom_id res chain seq x y z
N MET A 1 -14.31 11.59 11.99
CA MET A 1 -14.58 10.12 12.07
C MET A 1 -14.93 9.55 10.70
N GLU A 2 -16.00 9.98 10.01
CA GLU A 2 -16.33 9.47 8.66
C GLU A 2 -15.20 9.70 7.64
N LYS A 3 -14.56 10.88 7.67
CA LYS A 3 -13.43 11.19 6.79
C LYS A 3 -12.24 10.26 6.98
N LEU A 4 -11.88 9.98 8.24
CA LEU A 4 -10.81 9.03 8.56
C LEU A 4 -11.15 7.65 8.03
N THR A 5 -12.31 7.09 8.38
CA THR A 5 -12.75 5.77 7.90
C THR A 5 -12.79 5.69 6.38
N HIS A 6 -13.21 6.76 5.71
CA HIS A 6 -13.19 6.85 4.26
C HIS A 6 -11.77 6.74 3.69
N TYR A 7 -10.82 7.52 4.21
CA TYR A 7 -9.42 7.45 3.78
C TYR A 7 -8.78 6.09 4.08
N GLN A 8 -9.04 5.52 5.25
CA GLN A 8 -8.57 4.17 5.60
C GLN A 8 -9.08 3.13 4.59
N ASN A 9 -10.34 3.23 4.17
CA ASN A 9 -10.91 2.30 3.19
C ASN A 9 -10.33 2.51 1.79
N ILE A 10 -10.18 3.75 1.32
CA ILE A 10 -9.54 4.04 0.03
C ILE A 10 -8.12 3.47 0.00
N VAL A 11 -7.29 3.79 1.00
CA VAL A 11 -5.89 3.32 1.05
C VAL A 11 -5.82 1.80 1.06
N LYS A 12 -6.62 1.12 1.88
CA LYS A 12 -6.66 -0.36 1.90
C LYS A 12 -7.05 -0.94 0.54
N ASN A 13 -8.06 -0.36 -0.12
CA ASN A 13 -8.53 -0.85 -1.41
C ASN A 13 -7.45 -0.72 -2.49
N ILE A 14 -6.80 0.46 -2.59
CA ILE A 14 -5.73 0.70 -3.56
C ILE A 14 -4.57 -0.26 -3.32
N LEU A 15 -4.09 -0.39 -2.07
CA LEU A 15 -2.98 -1.30 -1.76
C LEU A 15 -3.33 -2.77 -2.02
N THR A 16 -4.57 -3.17 -1.76
CA THR A 16 -5.04 -4.53 -2.06
C THR A 16 -5.06 -4.78 -3.57
N GLU A 17 -5.46 -3.79 -4.35
CA GLU A 17 -5.47 -3.91 -5.82
C GLU A 17 -4.04 -3.97 -6.38
N TYR A 18 -3.12 -3.17 -5.85
CA TYR A 18 -1.70 -3.24 -6.22
C TYR A 18 -1.09 -4.60 -5.94
N GLU A 19 -1.31 -5.15 -4.73
CA GLU A 19 -0.85 -6.49 -4.38
C GLU A 19 -1.44 -7.53 -5.34
N ARG A 20 -2.74 -7.48 -5.62
CA ARG A 20 -3.42 -8.39 -6.56
C ARG A 20 -2.87 -8.32 -7.98
N ILE A 21 -2.47 -7.14 -8.45
CA ILE A 21 -1.85 -6.95 -9.76
C ILE A 21 -0.43 -7.51 -9.75
N SER A 22 0.38 -7.15 -8.75
CA SER A 22 1.77 -7.61 -8.62
C SER A 22 1.86 -9.13 -8.50
N ALA A 23 0.96 -9.74 -7.71
CA ALA A 23 0.88 -11.19 -7.51
C ALA A 23 0.60 -12.00 -8.78
N GLN A 24 0.13 -11.37 -9.88
CA GLN A 24 -0.06 -12.07 -11.17
C GLN A 24 1.24 -12.31 -11.93
N VAL A 25 2.29 -11.54 -11.63
CA VAL A 25 3.61 -11.63 -12.27
C VAL A 25 4.72 -11.83 -11.24
N SER A 26 4.37 -12.25 -10.03
CA SER A 26 5.30 -12.33 -8.92
C SER A 26 6.34 -13.42 -9.10
N ASP A 27 7.50 -13.17 -8.51
CA ASP A 27 8.54 -14.17 -8.33
C ASP A 27 8.09 -15.16 -7.24
N PRO A 28 8.08 -16.48 -7.47
CA PRO A 28 7.61 -17.46 -6.49
C PRO A 28 8.43 -17.49 -5.18
N ASP A 29 9.64 -16.93 -5.18
CA ASP A 29 10.48 -16.83 -3.98
C ASP A 29 10.20 -15.57 -3.14
N ILE A 30 9.34 -14.67 -3.65
CA ILE A 30 9.02 -13.36 -3.07
C ILE A 30 7.52 -13.26 -2.82
N ASP A 31 7.16 -13.12 -1.54
CA ASP A 31 5.78 -12.86 -1.14
C ASP A 31 5.46 -11.36 -1.26
N GLU A 32 4.26 -11.07 -1.75
CA GLU A 32 3.61 -9.76 -1.65
C GLU A 32 2.76 -9.72 -0.39
N VAL A 33 3.04 -8.81 0.53
CA VAL A 33 2.40 -8.78 1.85
C VAL A 33 1.82 -7.43 2.16
N LEU A 34 0.56 -7.45 2.58
CA LEU A 34 -0.16 -6.28 3.09
C LEU A 34 -0.13 -6.29 4.63
N MET A 35 0.18 -5.13 5.21
CA MET A 35 0.10 -4.92 6.66
C MET A 35 -0.75 -3.70 6.96
N PHE A 36 -1.92 -3.93 7.55
CA PHE A 36 -2.86 -2.89 7.91
C PHE A 36 -3.03 -2.81 9.43
N ASP A 37 -2.58 -1.71 10.01
CA ASP A 37 -2.87 -1.36 11.40
C ASP A 37 -3.96 -0.29 11.42
N GLU A 38 -5.21 -0.72 11.50
CA GLU A 38 -6.35 0.21 11.49
C GLU A 38 -6.41 1.09 12.75
N ARG A 39 -5.94 0.58 13.89
CA ARG A 39 -5.99 1.30 15.16
C ARG A 39 -5.02 2.48 15.17
N ARG A 40 -3.86 2.31 14.52
CA ARG A 40 -2.82 3.35 14.40
C ARG A 40 -2.79 4.01 13.02
N SER A 41 -3.68 3.62 12.11
CA SER A 41 -3.77 4.09 10.73
C SER A 41 -2.44 4.01 9.97
N GLN A 42 -1.80 2.83 10.02
CA GLN A 42 -0.55 2.55 9.29
C GLN A 42 -0.84 1.47 8.24
N TYR A 43 -0.50 1.74 6.98
CA TYR A 43 -0.81 0.85 5.87
C TYR A 43 0.44 0.64 5.02
N LEU A 44 0.83 -0.62 4.83
CA LEU A 44 2.02 -0.99 4.08
C LEU A 44 1.69 -2.07 3.06
N TRP A 45 2.36 -1.97 1.91
CA TRP A 45 2.56 -3.05 0.97
C TRP A 45 4.06 -3.30 0.81
N PHE A 46 4.47 -4.57 0.91
CA PHE A 46 5.85 -4.95 1.18
C PHE A 46 6.19 -6.29 0.51
N ASN A 47 7.39 -6.37 -0.04
CA ASN A 47 7.96 -7.55 -0.68
C ASN A 47 8.92 -8.26 0.26
N ILE A 48 8.71 -9.57 0.46
CA ILE A 48 9.48 -10.37 1.42
C ILE A 48 9.79 -11.75 0.90
N GLY A 49 11.04 -12.15 1.03
CA GLY A 49 11.42 -13.47 0.58
C GLY A 49 12.91 -13.72 0.64
N TRP A 50 13.34 -14.76 -0.04
CA TRP A 50 14.74 -15.12 -0.17
C TRP A 50 15.02 -15.49 -1.62
N LYS A 51 15.86 -14.73 -2.29
CA LYS A 51 16.20 -14.98 -3.70
C LYS A 51 17.71 -15.07 -3.85
N ASN A 52 18.21 -16.14 -4.46
CA ASN A 52 19.65 -16.36 -4.66
C ASN A 52 20.46 -16.21 -3.36
N GLU A 53 20.01 -16.84 -2.27
CA GLU A 53 20.61 -16.77 -0.92
C GLU A 53 20.65 -15.36 -0.31
N ARG A 54 19.98 -14.38 -0.91
CA ARG A 54 19.88 -13.01 -0.41
C ARG A 54 18.48 -12.74 0.12
N ARG A 55 18.44 -12.03 1.24
CA ARG A 55 17.19 -11.58 1.85
C ARG A 55 16.59 -10.46 1.01
N VAL A 56 15.32 -10.62 0.63
CA VAL A 56 14.49 -9.53 0.11
C VAL A 56 13.58 -9.05 1.24
N LYS A 57 13.60 -7.73 1.49
CA LYS A 57 12.83 -7.04 2.51
C LYS A 57 12.68 -5.57 2.11
N GLU A 58 11.72 -5.29 1.24
CA GLU A 58 11.56 -3.98 0.61
C GLU A 58 10.12 -3.49 0.76
N ILE A 59 9.95 -2.23 1.18
CA ILE A 59 8.64 -1.60 1.28
C ILE A 59 8.31 -1.02 -0.09
N SER A 60 7.25 -1.51 -0.73
CA SER A 60 6.80 -0.99 -2.02
C SER A 60 5.99 0.28 -1.83
N VAL A 61 5.09 0.30 -0.84
CA VAL A 61 4.33 1.51 -0.49
C VAL A 61 4.10 1.57 1.02
N TYR A 62 4.27 2.76 1.61
CA TYR A 62 3.93 3.04 3.00
C TYR A 62 3.12 4.33 3.15
N ILE A 63 1.92 4.17 3.70
CA ILE A 63 0.96 5.26 3.90
C ILE A 63 0.45 5.27 5.34
N PRO A 64 0.89 6.22 6.18
CA PRO A 64 0.20 6.55 7.40
C PRO A 64 -0.86 7.63 7.20
N ILE A 65 -1.96 7.52 7.95
CA ILE A 65 -2.98 8.58 8.02
C ILE A 65 -2.88 9.25 9.39
N LYS A 66 -2.50 10.53 9.40
CA LYS A 66 -2.28 11.34 10.61
C LYS A 66 -3.06 12.64 10.50
N ASN A 67 -3.76 13.06 11.57
CA ASN A 67 -4.52 14.32 11.59
C ASN A 67 -5.46 14.50 10.38
N GLU A 68 -6.18 13.44 10.01
CA GLU A 68 -7.08 13.40 8.84
C GLU A 68 -6.43 13.79 7.51
N LYS A 69 -5.14 13.48 7.35
CA LYS A 69 -4.40 13.59 6.09
C LYS A 69 -3.69 12.28 5.77
N ILE A 70 -3.63 11.96 4.50
CA ILE A 70 -2.89 10.83 3.95
C ILE A 70 -1.45 11.29 3.71
N TYR A 71 -0.47 10.56 4.23
CA TYR A 71 0.94 10.80 3.97
C TYR A 71 1.46 9.65 3.12
N ILE A 72 2.20 9.95 2.06
CA ILE A 72 2.91 8.97 1.24
C ILE A 72 4.35 9.04 1.71
N GLU A 73 4.75 8.15 2.62
CA GLU A 73 6.11 8.14 3.19
C GLU A 73 7.09 7.40 2.27
N GLU A 74 6.59 6.39 1.54
CA GLU A 74 7.34 5.62 0.55
C GLU A 74 6.39 5.14 -0.56
N ASP A 75 6.84 5.23 -1.80
CA ASP A 75 6.09 4.82 -2.99
C ASP A 75 7.07 4.48 -4.13
N TRP A 76 7.14 3.20 -4.47
CA TRP A 76 7.95 2.66 -5.57
C TRP A 76 7.11 2.25 -6.78
N THR A 77 5.83 2.63 -6.81
CA THR A 77 4.97 2.37 -7.98
C THR A 77 5.35 3.27 -9.15
N GLU A 78 5.20 2.77 -10.38
CA GLU A 78 5.58 3.53 -11.58
C GLU A 78 4.68 4.76 -11.80
N ASP A 79 3.37 4.57 -11.64
CA ASP A 79 2.36 5.63 -11.85
C ASP A 79 2.17 6.53 -10.62
N GLY A 80 2.65 6.10 -9.45
CA GLY A 80 2.54 6.82 -8.19
C GLY A 80 1.14 6.77 -7.56
N ILE A 81 1.05 6.34 -6.30
CA ILE A 81 -0.22 6.17 -5.60
C ILE A 81 -1.02 7.47 -5.40
N ALA A 82 -0.35 8.61 -5.50
CA ALA A 82 -1.01 9.91 -5.44
C ALA A 82 -2.10 10.08 -6.52
N ASN A 83 -1.91 9.51 -7.71
CA ASN A 83 -2.87 9.61 -8.81
C ASN A 83 -4.15 8.80 -8.54
N ASP A 84 -4.00 7.59 -8.00
CA ASP A 84 -5.13 6.74 -7.62
C ASP A 84 -5.89 7.32 -6.43
N LEU A 85 -5.16 7.87 -5.45
CA LEU A 85 -5.77 8.60 -4.34
C LEU A 85 -6.60 9.79 -4.83
N LEU A 86 -6.12 10.57 -5.81
CA LEU A 86 -6.90 11.65 -6.38
C LEU A 86 -8.15 11.12 -7.10
N THR A 87 -8.03 10.06 -7.88
CA THR A 87 -9.17 9.49 -8.62
C THR A 87 -10.27 9.00 -7.67
N ASP A 88 -9.91 8.29 -6.60
CA ASP A 88 -10.87 7.72 -5.65
C ASP A 88 -11.40 8.72 -4.63
N VAL A 89 -10.61 9.72 -4.23
CA VAL A 89 -11.07 10.78 -3.31
C VAL A 89 -12.01 11.77 -4.01
N THR A 90 -11.92 11.92 -5.34
CA THR A 90 -12.72 12.90 -6.11
C THR A 90 -14.06 12.34 -6.60
N GLN A 91 -14.36 11.05 -6.42
CA GLN A 91 -15.66 10.46 -6.77
C GLN A 91 -16.78 10.73 -5.73
N LYS A 92 -16.69 11.84 -4.99
CA LYS A 92 -17.70 12.28 -4.02
C LYS A 92 -18.12 13.72 -4.23
#